data_AF-A0A1I2G576-F1
#
_entry.id   AF-A0A1I2G576-F1
#
_cell.length_a   1.000
_cell.length_b   1.000
_cell.length_c   1.000
_cell.angle_alpha   90.00
_cell.angle_beta   90.00
_cell.angle_gamma   90.00
#
_symmetry.space_group_name_H-M   'P 1'
#
loop_
_entity.id
_entity.type
_entity.pdbx_description
1 polymer ?
#
loop_
_entity_poly.entity_id
_entity_poly.type
_entity_poly.pdbx_seq_one_letter_code
_entity_poly.pdbx_strand_id
1 'polypeptide(L)'
;MYLILNTTKLIEIYITCDDFAKKFEQYQLSQGQVVPQEKMSCSEIMAIVIYYHISGMKCFKYYYQSIIKGYLKSYFPNSYTY
;
A
#
# COMPACT_ATOMS: atom_id res chain seq x y z
N MET A 1 17.17 -14.34 9.86
CA MET A 1 16.69 -13.61 8.68
C MET A 1 16.41 -12.18 9.11
N TYR A 2 17.37 -11.27 8.86
CA TYR A 2 17.19 -9.85 9.18
C TYR A 2 16.19 -9.26 8.18
N LEU A 3 14.97 -8.96 8.64
CA LEU A 3 14.04 -8.12 7.89
C LEU A 3 14.60 -6.70 7.95
N ILE A 4 15.42 -6.32 6.96
CA ILE A 4 15.74 -4.91 6.76
C ILE A 4 14.50 -4.29 6.10
N LEU A 5 13.61 -3.76 6.93
CA LEU A 5 12.52 -2.91 6.47
C LEU A 5 13.13 -1.65 5.88
N ASN A 6 13.35 -1.66 4.57
CA ASN A 6 13.88 -0.52 3.85
C ASN A 6 12.71 0.41 3.49
N THR A 7 12.63 1.56 4.14
CA THR A 7 11.63 2.59 3.87
C THR A 7 11.81 3.24 2.50
N THR A 8 13.04 3.38 2.00
CA THR A 8 13.30 3.80 0.62
C THR A 8 12.64 2.85 -0.38
N LYS A 9 12.73 1.53 -0.14
CA LYS A 9 12.08 0.55 -1.02
C LYS A 9 10.56 0.67 -1.01
N LEU A 10 9.98 0.91 0.16
CA LEU A 10 8.54 1.18 0.28
C LEU A 10 8.14 2.44 -0.49
N ILE A 11 8.93 3.51 -0.39
CA ILE A 11 8.68 4.76 -1.11
C ILE A 11 8.74 4.56 -2.62
N GLU A 12 9.73 3.82 -3.13
CA GLU A 12 9.83 3.47 -4.57
C GLU A 12 8.59 2.71 -5.06
N ILE A 13 8.13 1.73 -4.28
CA ILE A 13 6.92 0.96 -4.59
C ILE A 13 5.71 1.90 -4.61
N TYR A 14 5.57 2.74 -3.58
CA TYR A 14 4.46 3.68 -3.48
C TYR A 14 4.42 4.64 -4.67
N ILE A 15 5.54 5.26 -5.04
CA ILE A 15 5.61 6.16 -6.21
C ILE A 15 5.16 5.43 -7.48
N THR A 16 5.64 4.20 -7.69
CA THR A 16 5.26 3.39 -8.85
C THR A 16 3.75 3.08 -8.85
N CYS A 17 3.19 2.71 -7.71
CA CYS A 17 1.77 2.44 -7.55
C CYS A 17 0.93 3.71 -7.73
N ASP A 18 1.40 4.86 -7.27
CA ASP A 18 0.71 6.14 -7.38
C ASP A 18 0.64 6.64 -8.83
N ASP A 19 1.75 6.53 -9.56
CA ASP A 19 1.80 6.84 -11.00
C ASP A 19 0.86 5.94 -11.81
N PHE A 20 0.77 4.66 -11.44
CA PHE A 20 -0.18 3.72 -12.04
C PHE A 20 -1.62 4.08 -11.67
N ALA A 21 -1.92 4.28 -10.38
CA ALA A 21 -3.28 4.55 -9.89
C ALA A 21 -3.87 5.79 -10.54
N LYS A 22 -3.10 6.88 -10.66
CA LYS A 22 -3.53 8.11 -11.36
C LYS A 22 -3.94 7.86 -12.81
N LYS A 23 -3.14 7.09 -13.56
CA LYS A 23 -3.46 6.75 -14.96
C LYS A 23 -4.67 5.82 -15.03
N PHE A 24 -4.78 4.88 -14.09
CA PHE A 24 -5.88 3.95 -14.03
C PHE A 24 -7.21 4.64 -13.69
N GLU A 25 -7.22 5.55 -12.72
CA GLU A 25 -8.40 6.35 -12.37
C GLU A 25 -8.86 7.22 -13.54
N GLN A 26 -7.92 7.87 -14.26
CA GLN A 26 -8.24 8.61 -15.49
C GLN A 26 -8.90 7.71 -16.55
N TYR A 27 -8.36 6.50 -16.72
CA TYR A 27 -8.94 5.51 -17.61
C TYR A 27 -10.35 5.10 -17.16
N GLN A 28 -10.56 4.81 -15.87
CA GLN A 28 -11.87 4.44 -15.33
C GLN A 28 -12.91 5.55 -15.54
N LEU A 29 -12.54 6.80 -15.29
CA LEU A 29 -13.39 7.96 -15.55
C LEU A 29 -13.74 8.10 -17.03
N SER A 30 -12.79 7.83 -17.94
CA SER A 30 -13.06 7.82 -19.40
C SER A 30 -14.06 6.75 -19.83
N GLN A 31 -14.18 5.66 -19.06
CA GLN A 31 -15.14 4.58 -19.27
C GLN A 31 -16.48 4.82 -18.55
N GLY A 32 -16.68 6.00 -17.96
CA GLY A 32 -17.88 6.33 -17.19
C GLY A 32 -17.99 5.61 -15.84
N GLN A 33 -16.89 5.03 -15.34
CA GLN A 33 -16.88 4.41 -14.02
C GLN A 33 -16.72 5.47 -12.93
N VAL A 34 -17.44 5.28 -11.82
CA VAL A 34 -17.29 6.09 -10.61
C VAL A 34 -16.20 5.48 -9.74
N VAL A 35 -15.18 6.26 -9.41
CA VAL A 35 -14.13 5.86 -8.46
C VAL A 35 -14.62 6.19 -7.04
N PRO A 36 -14.84 5.19 -6.17
CA PRO A 36 -15.27 5.44 -4.79
C PRO A 36 -14.19 6.18 -4.00
N GLN A 37 -14.60 7.09 -3.11
CA GLN A 37 -13.68 7.65 -2.14
C GLN A 37 -13.54 6.71 -0.95
N GLU A 38 -12.38 6.09 -0.86
CA GLU A 38 -12.02 5.21 0.24
C GLU A 38 -11.17 5.92 1.30
N LYS A 39 -11.11 5.32 2.50
CA LYS A 39 -10.29 5.81 3.61
C LYS A 39 -8.78 5.76 3.28
N MET A 40 -8.40 4.85 2.39
CA MET A 40 -7.04 4.59 1.96
C MET A 40 -7.01 4.56 0.44
N SER A 41 -6.00 5.16 -0.18
CA SER A 41 -5.90 5.20 -1.64
C SER A 41 -5.59 3.82 -2.21
N CYS A 42 -5.91 3.62 -3.49
CA CYS A 42 -5.51 2.42 -4.22
C CYS A 42 -3.99 2.21 -4.17
N SER A 43 -3.21 3.30 -4.32
CA SER A 43 -1.74 3.25 -4.26
C SER A 43 -1.21 2.82 -2.89
N GLU A 44 -1.81 3.27 -1.79
CA GLU A 44 -1.47 2.84 -0.43
C GLU A 44 -1.74 1.33 -0.24
N ILE A 45 -2.91 0.84 -0.66
CA ILE A 45 -3.28 -0.57 -0.56
C ILE A 45 -2.32 -1.44 -1.38
N MET A 46 -2.05 -1.05 -2.62
CA MET A 46 -1.10 -1.76 -3.50
C MET A 46 0.30 -1.81 -2.88
N ALA A 47 0.80 -0.69 -2.35
CA ALA A 47 2.11 -0.63 -1.73
C ALA A 47 2.22 -1.56 -0.52
N ILE A 48 1.18 -1.63 0.33
CA ILE A 48 1.12 -2.56 1.48
C ILE A 48 1.23 -4.02 1.01
N VAL A 49 0.47 -4.41 -0.01
CA VAL A 49 0.43 -5.79 -0.49
C VAL A 49 1.75 -6.18 -1.18
N ILE A 50 2.29 -5.31 -2.04
CA ILE A 50 3.57 -5.56 -2.71
C ILE A 50 4.71 -5.65 -1.69
N TYR A 51 4.75 -4.71 -0.73
CA TYR A 51 5.77 -4.68 0.30
C TYR A 51 5.67 -5.91 1.23
N TYR A 52 4.46 -6.42 1.49
CA TYR A 52 4.27 -7.71 2.17
C TYR A 52 4.97 -8.86 1.43
N HIS A 53 4.75 -8.99 0.12
CA HIS A 53 5.37 -10.06 -0.66
C HIS A 53 6.91 -9.96 -0.69
N ILE A 54 7.44 -8.74 -0.78
CA ILE A 54 8.90 -8.50 -0.73
C ILE A 54 9.48 -8.79 0.66
N SER A 55 8.71 -8.58 1.73
CA SER A 55 9.16 -8.83 3.11
C SER A 55 9.45 -10.31 3.42
N GLY A 56 8.91 -11.24 2.62
CA GLY A 56 9.03 -12.68 2.83
C GLY A 56 8.26 -13.20 4.06
N MET A 57 7.43 -12.37 4.68
CA MET A 57 6.59 -12.78 5.81
C MET A 57 5.47 -13.72 5.34
N LYS A 58 5.20 -14.75 6.14
CA LYS A 58 4.21 -15.80 5.78
C LYS A 58 2.77 -15.46 6.17
N CYS A 59 2.60 -14.58 7.16
CA CYS A 59 1.29 -14.24 7.71
C CYS A 59 0.99 -12.76 7.49
N PHE A 60 0.04 -12.48 6.59
CA PHE A 60 -0.38 -11.12 6.28
C PHE A 60 -0.96 -10.40 7.50
N LYS A 61 -1.76 -11.07 8.33
CA LYS A 61 -2.29 -10.48 9.58
C LYS A 61 -1.18 -9.95 10.48
N TYR A 62 -0.18 -10.78 10.74
CA TYR A 62 0.93 -10.42 11.61
C TYR A 62 1.80 -9.31 10.99
N TYR A 63 2.04 -9.36 9.67
CA TYR A 63 2.69 -8.28 8.93
C TYR A 63 1.93 -6.96 9.08
N TYR A 64 0.62 -6.98 8.84
CA TYR A 64 -0.19 -5.78 8.85
C TYR A 64 -0.22 -5.14 10.24
N GLN A 65 -0.41 -5.94 11.29
CA GLN A 65 -0.46 -5.43 12.66
C GLN A 65 0.91 -4.93 13.16
N SER A 66 1.98 -5.68 12.89
CA SER A 66 3.31 -5.35 13.43
C SER A 66 4.04 -4.30 12.60
N ILE A 67 3.94 -4.39 11.27
CA ILE A 67 4.70 -3.56 10.33
C ILE A 67 3.87 -2.33 9.94
N ILE A 68 2.69 -2.50 9.35
CA ILE A 68 1.88 -1.37 8.84
C ILE A 68 1.33 -0.53 9.98
N LYS A 69 0.69 -1.17 10.98
CA LYS A 69 0.10 -0.45 12.12
C LYS A 69 1.06 -0.20 13.27
N GLY A 70 2.23 -0.83 13.26
CA GLY A 70 3.31 -0.61 14.21
C GLY A 70 4.37 0.34 13.65
N TYR A 71 5.43 -0.23 13.07
CA TYR A 71 6.60 0.52 12.61
C TYR A 71 6.31 1.60 11.56
N LEU A 72 5.34 1.38 10.67
CA LEU A 72 5.00 2.28 9.56
C LEU A 72 3.70 3.05 9.79
N LYS A 73 3.21 3.13 11.03
CA LYS A 73 1.94 3.79 11.35
C LYS A 73 1.90 5.25 10.87
N SER A 74 3.02 5.97 10.92
CA SER A 74 3.13 7.35 10.46
C SER A 74 2.97 7.50 8.94
N TYR A 75 3.31 6.46 8.17
CA TYR A 75 3.16 6.43 6.71
C TYR A 75 1.72 6.09 6.30
N PHE A 76 1.00 5.34 7.13
CA PHE A 76 -0.37 4.89 6.86
C PHE A 76 -1.34 5.27 7.99
N PRO A 77 -1.53 6.58 8.27
CA PRO A 77 -2.34 7.05 9.40
C PRO A 77 -3.79 6.59 9.31
N ASN A 78 -4.30 6.43 8.08
CA ASN A 78 -5.68 6.06 7.80
C ASN A 78 -5.87 4.55 7.52
N SER A 79 -4.88 3.72 7.83
CA SER A 79 -4.97 2.26 7.65
C SER A 79 -6.23 1.63 8.25
N TYR A 80 -6.75 0.62 7.54
CA TYR A 80 -7.87 -0.20 7.98
C TYR A 80 -7.51 -1.01 9.23
N THR A 81 -8.52 -1.59 9.86
CA THR A 81 -8.35 -2.60 10.91
C THR A 81 -8.34 -3.99 10.29
N TYR A 82 -7.54 -4.90 10.84
CA TYR A 82 -7.43 -6.30 10.42
C TYR A 82 -7.84 -7.23 11.54
#